data_AF-A0A7W5IKN7-F1
#
_entry.id   AF-A0A7W5IKN7-F1
#
_cell.length_a   1.000
_cell.length_b   1.000
_cell.length_c   1.000
_cell.angle_alpha   90.00
_cell.angle_beta   90.00
_cell.angle_gamma   90.00
#
_symmetry.space_group_name_H-M   'P 1'
#
loop_
_entity.id
_entity.type
_entity.pdbx_description
1 polymer ?
#
loop_
_entity_poly.entity_id
_entity_poly.type
_entity_poly.pdbx_seq_one_letter_code
_entity_poly.pdbx_strand_id
1 'polypeptide(L)'
;MKAQQELQDEKDINTLIVAVSFIPPISAHAEALVKLFSTQGSDASLVEYGNRYILYLSCGAQQNGASTSADCFIRTREFDRDSGKIKTDIAPVHNSIADLKPTAVSGHRVSLQMTDSELYVTEADVQGICADDIDLTGTYKLVASGSDYRQKFEYYLDAAHQESVNFLKTDQPQNAVSTLAPYANAYQTAWLSDPAMKGGGPCSE
;
A
#
# COMPACT_ATOMS: atom_id res chain seq x y z
N MET A 1 53.26 -19.66 62.21
CA MET A 1 51.83 -19.45 62.53
C MET A 1 51.20 -18.76 61.34
N LYS A 2 50.11 -19.36 60.83
CA LYS A 2 49.33 -18.92 59.68
C LYS A 2 48.70 -17.55 59.95
N ALA A 3 48.69 -16.68 58.93
CA ALA A 3 47.48 -16.08 58.33
C ALA A 3 47.79 -14.68 57.77
N GLN A 4 47.20 -14.44 56.59
CA GLN A 4 46.87 -13.14 56.00
C GLN A 4 47.89 -12.51 55.06
N GLN A 5 47.92 -13.07 53.86
CA GLN A 5 48.32 -12.40 52.63
C GLN A 5 47.28 -12.75 51.56
N GLU A 6 46.15 -12.03 51.54
CA GLU A 6 45.13 -12.01 50.47
C GLU A 6 44.50 -10.61 50.56
N LEU A 7 44.85 -9.69 49.66
CA LEU A 7 44.18 -9.38 48.38
C LEU A 7 42.83 -8.69 48.56
N GLN A 8 42.73 -7.52 47.93
CA GLN A 8 41.52 -6.70 47.73
C GLN A 8 40.81 -6.18 48.98
N ASP A 9 40.80 -4.86 49.20
CA ASP A 9 39.57 -4.12 48.89
C ASP A 9 39.72 -2.58 48.88
N GLU A 10 38.84 -1.96 48.11
CA GLU A 10 38.31 -0.60 48.27
C GLU A 10 39.25 0.62 48.18
N LYS A 11 39.42 1.14 46.95
CA LYS A 11 38.87 2.45 46.54
C LYS A 11 39.43 2.88 45.18
N ASP A 12 38.96 2.22 44.13
CA ASP A 12 38.99 2.82 42.79
C ASP A 12 37.56 3.15 42.40
N ILE A 13 37.23 4.42 42.63
CA ILE A 13 35.98 5.04 42.21
C ILE A 13 35.93 5.01 40.68
N ASN A 14 35.23 3.99 40.19
CA ASN A 14 34.39 3.94 39.00
C ASN A 14 34.35 5.26 38.19
N THR A 15 35.23 5.39 37.20
CA THR A 15 35.06 6.36 36.11
C THR A 15 34.69 5.57 34.85
N LEU A 16 33.43 5.18 34.76
CA LEU A 16 32.84 4.62 33.55
C LEU A 16 32.55 5.78 32.59
N ILE A 17 33.47 6.04 31.65
CA ILE A 17 33.22 6.96 30.54
C ILE A 17 32.23 6.27 29.59
N VAL A 18 30.94 6.56 29.78
CA VAL A 18 29.89 6.20 28.81
C VAL A 18 29.99 7.20 27.66
N ALA A 19 30.79 6.86 26.65
CA ALA A 19 30.76 7.56 25.38
C ALA A 19 29.42 7.23 24.67
N VAL A 20 28.39 8.05 24.93
CA VAL A 20 27.15 8.04 24.15
C VAL A 20 27.49 8.63 22.78
N SER A 21 27.87 7.76 21.85
CA SER A 21 27.97 8.12 20.44
C SER A 21 26.57 8.48 19.96
N PHE A 22 26.33 9.78 19.74
CA PHE A 22 25.18 10.28 19.01
C PHE A 22 25.30 9.82 17.55
N ILE A 23 24.86 8.61 17.27
CA ILE A 23 24.62 8.16 15.90
C ILE A 23 23.39 8.96 15.44
N PRO A 24 23.50 9.87 14.46
CA PRO A 24 22.30 10.49 13.90
C PRO A 24 21.41 9.35 13.37
N PRO A 25 20.09 9.38 13.60
CA PRO A 25 19.22 8.39 12.99
C PRO A 25 19.42 8.52 11.48
N ILE A 26 20.00 7.50 10.87
CA ILE A 26 19.92 7.30 9.44
C ILE A 26 18.44 7.02 9.25
N SER A 27 17.67 8.07 8.96
CA SER A 27 16.37 7.91 8.34
C SER A 27 16.66 7.24 7.01
N ALA A 28 16.67 5.91 7.02
CA ALA A 28 16.31 5.17 5.83
C ALA A 28 15.00 5.81 5.39
N HIS A 29 15.04 6.55 4.29
CA HIS A 29 13.83 6.98 3.61
C HIS A 29 13.17 5.66 3.20
N ALA A 30 12.35 5.12 4.10
CA ALA A 30 11.49 4.00 3.80
C ALA A 30 10.72 4.45 2.56
N GLU A 31 10.80 3.65 1.51
CA GLU A 31 9.97 3.90 0.34
C GLU A 31 8.52 4.06 0.80
N ALA A 32 7.79 4.98 0.17
CA ALA A 32 6.41 5.22 0.56
C ALA A 32 5.62 3.90 0.48
N LEU A 33 4.97 3.52 1.58
CA LEU A 33 4.16 2.30 1.69
C LEU A 33 3.02 2.25 0.67
N VAL A 34 2.65 3.40 0.11
CA VAL A 34 1.68 3.56 -0.97
C VAL A 34 2.26 4.50 -2.02
N LYS A 35 2.48 3.98 -3.23
CA LYS A 35 2.84 4.76 -4.42
C LYS A 35 1.68 4.73 -5.40
N LEU A 36 1.22 5.90 -5.84
CA LEU A 36 0.12 6.03 -6.79
C LEU A 36 0.66 6.35 -8.18
N PHE A 37 0.12 5.71 -9.19
CA PHE A 37 0.50 5.95 -10.59
C PHE A 37 -0.74 6.13 -11.46
N SER A 38 -0.58 6.87 -12.55
CA SER A 38 -1.66 7.13 -13.49
C SER A 38 -1.20 7.07 -14.93
N THR A 39 -2.11 6.65 -15.81
CA THR A 39 -2.00 6.75 -17.26
C THR A 39 -3.32 7.31 -17.81
N GLN A 40 -3.47 7.37 -19.13
CA GLN A 40 -4.70 7.85 -19.74
C GLN A 40 -5.87 6.90 -19.43
N GLY A 41 -6.77 7.33 -18.54
CA GLY A 41 -8.02 6.62 -18.21
C GLY A 41 -7.88 5.49 -17.18
N SER A 42 -6.68 5.25 -16.65
CA SER A 42 -6.43 4.21 -15.66
C SER A 42 -5.46 4.68 -14.58
N ASP A 43 -5.64 4.14 -13.39
CA ASP A 43 -4.86 4.43 -12.19
C ASP A 43 -4.32 3.13 -11.58
N ALA A 44 -3.28 3.27 -10.77
CA ALA A 44 -2.67 2.20 -10.03
C ALA A 44 -2.29 2.63 -8.61
N SER A 45 -2.43 1.71 -7.67
CA SER A 45 -1.85 1.83 -6.32
C SER A 45 -0.92 0.65 -6.07
N LEU A 46 0.36 0.94 -5.88
CA LEU A 46 1.36 -0.03 -5.46
C LEU A 46 1.56 0.11 -3.95
N VAL A 47 1.28 -0.96 -3.24
CA VAL A 47 1.30 -0.99 -1.79
C VAL A 47 2.38 -1.94 -1.30
N GLU A 48 3.16 -1.52 -0.32
CA GLU A 48 4.16 -2.35 0.35
C GLU A 48 3.71 -2.67 1.78
N TYR A 49 3.76 -3.96 2.15
CA TYR A 49 3.55 -4.42 3.51
C TYR A 49 4.46 -5.63 3.80
N GLY A 50 5.32 -5.52 4.82
CA GLY A 50 6.20 -6.63 5.21
C GLY A 50 7.14 -7.11 4.09
N ASN A 51 7.71 -6.18 3.30
CA ASN A 51 8.54 -6.43 2.12
C ASN A 51 7.84 -7.14 0.95
N ARG A 52 6.52 -7.29 1.00
CA ARG A 52 5.68 -7.80 -0.09
C ARG A 52 4.90 -6.65 -0.70
N TYR A 53 4.65 -6.77 -1.99
CA TYR A 53 3.98 -5.76 -2.79
C TYR A 53 2.63 -6.27 -3.28
N ILE A 54 1.64 -5.41 -3.25
CA ILE A 54 0.32 -5.62 -3.85
C ILE A 54 0.09 -4.49 -4.83
N LEU A 55 -0.35 -4.82 -6.03
CA LEU A 55 -0.74 -3.85 -7.03
C LEU A 55 -2.26 -3.87 -7.18
N TYR A 56 -2.87 -2.68 -7.06
CA TYR A 56 -4.24 -2.41 -7.46
C TYR A 56 -4.22 -1.67 -8.78
N LEU A 57 -5.06 -2.07 -9.73
CA LEU A 57 -5.26 -1.38 -11.00
C LEU A 57 -6.74 -1.07 -11.16
N SER A 58 -7.05 0.12 -11.65
CA SER A 58 -8.41 0.52 -11.94
C SER A 58 -8.52 1.34 -13.23
N CYS A 59 -9.62 1.18 -13.94
CA CYS A 59 -9.99 1.96 -15.12
C CYS A 59 -11.46 2.32 -15.02
N GLY A 60 -11.85 3.52 -15.46
CA GLY A 60 -13.22 3.98 -15.35
C GLY A 60 -13.33 5.50 -15.18
N ALA A 61 -14.56 6.03 -15.31
CA ALA A 61 -14.78 7.47 -15.23
C ALA A 61 -14.74 7.93 -13.77
N GLN A 62 -13.56 8.30 -13.26
CA GLN A 62 -13.48 9.10 -12.03
C GLN A 62 -14.04 10.51 -12.31
N GLN A 63 -15.35 10.75 -12.13
CA GLN A 63 -15.93 12.02 -11.65
C GLN A 63 -17.36 11.83 -11.08
N ASN A 64 -17.51 11.99 -9.77
CA ASN A 64 -18.75 12.41 -9.08
C ASN A 64 -20.06 11.63 -9.34
N GLY A 65 -20.02 10.30 -9.49
CA GLY A 65 -21.22 9.48 -9.63
C GLY A 65 -20.97 8.04 -9.23
N ALA A 66 -22.04 7.33 -8.85
CA ALA A 66 -22.02 5.92 -8.46
C ALA A 66 -21.21 5.05 -9.44
N SER A 67 -20.52 4.04 -8.90
CA SER A 67 -19.81 2.97 -9.64
C SER A 67 -20.60 2.61 -10.89
N THR A 68 -20.06 2.94 -12.07
CA THR A 68 -20.73 2.62 -13.33
C THR A 68 -20.30 1.23 -13.77
N SER A 69 -21.11 0.55 -14.57
CA SER A 69 -20.75 -0.75 -15.17
C SER A 69 -19.51 -0.71 -16.08
N ALA A 70 -18.87 0.44 -16.25
CA ALA A 70 -17.63 0.65 -17.00
C ALA A 70 -16.37 0.68 -16.09
N ASP A 71 -16.54 0.62 -14.77
CA ASP A 71 -15.42 0.64 -13.83
C ASP A 71 -14.82 -0.78 -13.68
N CYS A 72 -13.53 -0.91 -13.96
CA CYS A 72 -12.75 -2.13 -13.78
C CYS A 72 -11.82 -1.94 -12.60
N PHE A 73 -11.75 -2.94 -11.71
CA PHE A 73 -10.84 -2.94 -10.57
C PHE A 73 -10.29 -4.33 -10.34
N ILE A 74 -8.97 -4.45 -10.32
CA ILE A 74 -8.27 -5.70 -10.02
C ILE A 74 -7.20 -5.48 -8.97
N ARG A 75 -6.88 -6.54 -8.24
CA ARG A 75 -5.81 -6.62 -7.26
C ARG A 75 -4.93 -7.80 -7.61
N THR A 76 -3.61 -7.65 -7.49
CA THR A 76 -2.70 -8.79 -7.62
C THR A 76 -2.54 -9.55 -6.30
N ARG A 77 -2.13 -10.81 -6.38
CA ARG A 77 -1.52 -11.48 -5.23
C ARG A 77 -0.24 -10.76 -4.84
N GLU A 78 0.16 -10.94 -3.58
CA GLU A 78 1.43 -10.43 -3.06
C GLU A 78 2.62 -10.96 -3.87
N PHE A 79 3.55 -10.09 -4.23
CA PHE A 79 4.77 -10.42 -4.96
C PHE A 79 6.00 -9.73 -4.33
N ASP A 80 7.19 -10.26 -4.61
CA ASP A 80 8.45 -9.63 -4.21
C ASP A 80 8.87 -8.57 -5.24
N ARG A 81 9.47 -7.48 -4.77
CA ARG A 81 10.06 -6.48 -5.65
C ARG A 81 11.42 -6.97 -6.14
N ASP A 82 11.38 -7.76 -7.20
CA ASP A 82 12.58 -8.15 -7.94
C ASP A 82 12.95 -7.08 -8.98
N SER A 83 14.24 -6.95 -9.29
CA SER A 83 14.79 -5.96 -10.25
C SER A 83 14.50 -6.31 -11.72
N GLY A 84 13.36 -6.91 -12.02
CA GLY A 84 13.05 -7.47 -13.33
C GLY A 84 11.56 -7.47 -13.66
N LYS A 85 11.21 -8.29 -14.65
CA LYS A 85 9.81 -8.51 -15.03
C LYS A 85 9.15 -9.39 -13.98
N ILE A 86 8.15 -8.84 -13.30
CA ILE A 86 7.32 -9.51 -12.31
C ILE A 86 6.10 -10.08 -13.02
N LYS A 87 5.69 -11.27 -12.63
CA LYS A 87 4.46 -11.90 -13.07
C LYS A 87 3.72 -12.43 -11.86
N THR A 88 2.50 -11.97 -11.65
CA THR A 88 1.70 -12.28 -10.47
C THR A 88 0.25 -12.56 -10.86
N ASP A 89 -0.42 -13.42 -10.11
CA ASP A 89 -1.81 -13.77 -10.35
C ASP A 89 -2.74 -12.66 -9.86
N ILE A 90 -3.93 -12.57 -10.45
CA ILE A 90 -5.00 -11.72 -9.95
C ILE A 90 -5.62 -12.39 -8.70
N ALA A 91 -5.81 -11.60 -7.65
CA ALA A 91 -6.43 -12.02 -6.41
C ALA A 91 -7.94 -11.74 -6.42
N PRO A 92 -8.73 -12.51 -5.67
CA PRO A 92 -10.13 -12.18 -5.40
C PRO A 92 -10.23 -10.81 -4.72
N VAL A 93 -11.28 -10.06 -5.06
CA VAL A 93 -11.57 -8.74 -4.49
C VAL A 93 -13.05 -8.70 -4.12
N HIS A 94 -13.37 -8.11 -2.98
CA HIS A 94 -14.75 -7.89 -2.58
C HIS A 94 -14.91 -6.50 -1.95
N ASN A 95 -15.40 -5.54 -2.73
CA ASN A 95 -15.72 -4.17 -2.33
C ASN A 95 -16.82 -3.59 -3.24
N SER A 96 -17.17 -2.31 -3.10
CA SER A 96 -18.22 -1.64 -3.88
C SER A 96 -17.88 -1.42 -5.35
N ILE A 97 -16.62 -1.60 -5.75
CA ILE A 97 -16.15 -1.41 -7.12
C ILE A 97 -16.17 -2.76 -7.85
N ALA A 98 -15.67 -3.83 -7.21
CA ALA A 98 -15.60 -5.17 -7.80
C ALA A 98 -15.90 -6.29 -6.78
N ASP A 99 -16.60 -7.32 -7.28
CA ASP A 99 -16.86 -8.59 -6.58
C ASP A 99 -16.30 -9.76 -7.40
N LEU A 100 -14.99 -9.95 -7.30
CA LEU A 100 -14.24 -10.97 -8.03
C LEU A 100 -14.04 -12.21 -7.16
N LYS A 101 -14.75 -13.28 -7.51
CA LYS A 101 -14.63 -14.58 -6.82
C LYS A 101 -13.36 -15.32 -7.23
N PRO A 102 -12.83 -16.25 -6.40
CA PRO A 102 -11.66 -17.06 -6.74
C PRO A 102 -11.73 -17.77 -8.09
N THR A 103 -12.93 -18.22 -8.49
CA THR A 103 -13.14 -18.87 -9.79
C THR A 103 -13.06 -17.92 -10.97
N ALA A 104 -13.37 -16.64 -10.78
CA ALA A 104 -13.34 -15.62 -11.83
C ALA A 104 -11.92 -15.13 -12.14
N VAL A 105 -11.00 -15.24 -11.17
CA VAL A 105 -9.61 -14.77 -11.30
C VAL A 105 -8.61 -15.91 -11.50
N SER A 106 -9.07 -17.16 -11.44
CA SER A 106 -8.20 -18.33 -11.55
C SER A 106 -7.56 -18.42 -12.93
N GLY A 107 -6.22 -18.34 -12.97
CA GLY A 107 -5.43 -18.39 -14.21
C GLY A 107 -5.18 -17.02 -14.84
N HIS A 108 -5.87 -15.98 -14.37
CA HIS A 108 -5.65 -14.59 -14.77
C HIS A 108 -4.44 -14.00 -14.05
N ARG A 109 -3.65 -13.21 -14.78
CA ARG A 109 -2.33 -12.72 -14.33
C ARG A 109 -2.03 -11.33 -14.84
N VAL A 110 -1.13 -10.66 -14.13
CA VAL A 110 -0.55 -9.38 -14.51
C VAL A 110 0.96 -9.54 -14.64
N SER A 111 1.53 -9.07 -15.75
CA SER A 111 2.97 -8.96 -15.95
C SER A 111 3.38 -7.49 -15.91
N LEU A 112 4.28 -7.13 -15.01
CA LEU A 112 4.69 -5.75 -14.78
C LEU A 112 6.20 -5.59 -14.60
N GLN A 113 6.68 -4.37 -14.77
CA GLN A 113 8.01 -3.92 -14.38
C GLN A 113 7.88 -2.56 -13.70
N MET A 114 8.73 -2.27 -12.74
CA MET A 114 8.67 -1.00 -12.00
C MET A 114 10.03 -0.35 -11.87
N THR A 115 10.01 0.98 -11.91
CA THR A 115 11.10 1.86 -11.46
C THR A 115 10.58 2.70 -10.29
N ASP A 116 11.36 3.66 -9.82
CA ASP A 116 10.91 4.54 -8.74
C ASP A 116 9.83 5.53 -9.17
N SER A 117 9.74 5.85 -10.48
CA SER A 117 8.81 6.85 -11.03
C SER A 117 7.79 6.31 -12.02
N GLU A 118 7.95 5.07 -12.48
CA GLU A 118 7.09 4.48 -13.51
C GLU A 118 6.76 3.02 -13.20
N LEU A 119 5.52 2.64 -13.52
CA LEU A 119 5.02 1.27 -13.52
C LEU A 119 4.64 0.89 -14.95
N TYR A 120 5.27 -0.14 -15.49
CA TYR A 120 5.00 -0.68 -16.81
C TYR A 120 4.17 -1.94 -16.68
N VAL A 121 2.88 -1.88 -17.04
CA VAL A 121 2.02 -3.06 -17.13
C VAL A 121 2.09 -3.59 -18.56
N THR A 122 2.75 -4.74 -18.73
CA THR A 122 3.00 -5.34 -20.05
C THR A 122 1.95 -6.37 -20.46
N GLU A 123 1.20 -6.89 -19.49
CA GLU A 123 0.11 -7.84 -19.69
C GLU A 123 -0.84 -7.70 -18.49
N ALA A 124 -2.14 -7.61 -18.74
CA ALA A 124 -3.17 -7.67 -17.72
C ALA A 124 -4.32 -8.52 -18.28
N ASP A 125 -4.38 -9.78 -17.86
CA ASP A 125 -5.39 -10.72 -18.33
C ASP A 125 -6.73 -10.45 -17.63
N VAL A 126 -7.49 -9.50 -18.15
CA VAL A 126 -8.77 -9.04 -17.57
C VAL A 126 -9.99 -9.49 -18.36
N GLN A 127 -9.82 -10.31 -19.39
CA GLN A 127 -10.93 -10.79 -20.21
C GLN A 127 -11.89 -11.63 -19.35
N GLY A 128 -13.18 -11.29 -19.34
CA GLY A 128 -14.16 -11.96 -18.48
C GLY A 128 -14.14 -11.53 -17.01
N ILE A 129 -13.20 -10.63 -16.63
CA ILE A 129 -13.18 -9.93 -15.34
C ILE A 129 -13.71 -8.51 -15.53
N CYS A 130 -13.25 -7.82 -16.57
CA CYS A 130 -13.66 -6.47 -16.94
C CYS A 130 -14.37 -6.46 -18.31
N ALA A 131 -14.99 -5.33 -18.65
CA ALA A 131 -15.61 -5.14 -19.96
C ALA A 131 -14.57 -5.27 -21.10
N ASP A 132 -15.01 -5.74 -22.26
CA ASP A 132 -14.12 -6.12 -23.38
C ASP A 132 -13.28 -4.96 -23.94
N ASP A 133 -13.68 -3.71 -23.70
CA ASP A 133 -12.99 -2.50 -24.14
C ASP A 133 -11.98 -1.95 -23.11
N ILE A 134 -11.85 -2.61 -21.95
CA ILE A 134 -10.90 -2.19 -20.91
C ILE A 134 -9.51 -2.77 -21.19
N ASP A 135 -8.54 -1.87 -21.25
CA ASP A 135 -7.11 -2.19 -21.29
C ASP A 135 -6.40 -1.54 -20.10
N LEU A 136 -5.77 -2.36 -19.26
CA LEU A 136 -4.96 -1.92 -18.12
C LEU A 136 -3.47 -1.89 -18.41
N THR A 137 -3.04 -2.22 -19.64
CA THR A 137 -1.65 -2.19 -20.04
C THR A 137 -1.16 -0.76 -20.31
N GLY A 138 0.15 -0.55 -20.23
CA GLY A 138 0.77 0.73 -20.53
C GLY A 138 1.77 1.19 -19.48
N THR A 139 2.22 2.45 -19.65
CA THR A 139 3.17 3.10 -18.74
C THR A 139 2.42 4.06 -17.84
N TYR A 140 2.38 3.73 -16.55
CA TYR A 140 1.78 4.55 -15.51
C TYR A 140 2.88 5.40 -14.87
N LYS A 141 2.64 6.69 -14.72
CA LYS A 141 3.58 7.66 -14.14
C LYS A 141 3.24 7.93 -12.69
N LEU A 142 4.25 8.06 -11.85
CA LEU A 142 4.09 8.37 -10.44
C LEU A 142 3.34 9.70 -10.25
N VAL A 143 2.30 9.67 -9.43
CA VAL A 143 1.58 10.86 -8.97
C VAL A 143 2.29 11.34 -7.70
N ALA A 144 2.98 12.47 -7.79
CA ALA A 144 3.92 12.88 -6.75
C ALA A 144 3.27 13.48 -5.49
N SER A 145 2.26 14.35 -5.66
CA SER A 145 1.53 15.02 -4.55
C SER A 145 0.38 15.88 -5.10
N GLY A 146 -0.38 16.52 -4.21
CA GLY A 146 -1.44 17.47 -4.56
C GLY A 146 -2.84 16.86 -4.53
N SER A 147 -3.81 17.56 -5.12
CA SER A 147 -5.22 17.16 -5.10
C SER A 147 -5.45 15.82 -5.83
N ASP A 148 -4.77 15.61 -6.94
CA ASP A 148 -4.87 14.37 -7.74
C ASP A 148 -4.35 13.16 -6.96
N TYR A 149 -3.19 13.30 -6.31
CA TYR A 149 -2.67 12.28 -5.39
C TYR A 149 -3.67 11.94 -4.30
N ARG A 150 -4.22 12.97 -3.64
CA ARG A 150 -5.17 12.79 -2.54
C ARG A 150 -6.46 12.11 -2.99
N GLN A 151 -7.04 12.52 -4.11
CA GLN A 151 -8.26 11.91 -4.64
C GLN A 151 -8.06 10.43 -4.94
N LYS A 152 -6.93 10.06 -5.55
CA LYS A 152 -6.59 8.65 -5.82
C LYS A 152 -6.30 7.89 -4.53
N PHE A 153 -5.62 8.52 -3.58
CA PHE A 153 -5.38 7.92 -2.27
C PHE A 153 -6.69 7.58 -1.55
N GLU A 154 -7.63 8.53 -1.50
CA GLU A 154 -8.94 8.34 -0.88
C GLU A 154 -9.74 7.23 -1.60
N TYR A 155 -9.69 7.17 -2.93
CA TYR A 155 -10.33 6.11 -3.72
C TYR A 155 -9.81 4.71 -3.36
N TYR A 156 -8.49 4.51 -3.32
CA TYR A 156 -7.91 3.22 -2.97
C TYR A 156 -8.02 2.88 -1.48
N LEU A 157 -7.96 3.89 -0.59
CA LEU A 157 -8.19 3.71 0.83
C LEU A 157 -9.61 3.20 1.10
N ASP A 158 -10.63 3.75 0.42
CA ASP A 158 -12.01 3.29 0.57
C ASP A 158 -12.16 1.84 0.09
N ALA A 159 -11.62 1.50 -1.07
CA ALA A 159 -11.60 0.12 -1.57
C ALA A 159 -10.93 -0.85 -0.58
N ALA A 160 -9.76 -0.48 -0.05
CA ALA A 160 -9.02 -1.26 0.93
C ALA A 160 -9.77 -1.39 2.26
N HIS A 161 -10.44 -0.33 2.71
CA HIS A 161 -11.26 -0.33 3.92
C HIS A 161 -12.41 -1.33 3.80
N GLN A 162 -13.17 -1.29 2.69
CA GLN A 162 -14.27 -2.20 2.45
C GLN A 162 -13.81 -3.66 2.37
N GLU A 163 -12.71 -3.93 1.67
CA GLU A 163 -12.11 -5.28 1.57
C GLU A 163 -11.68 -5.78 2.96
N SER A 164 -11.09 -4.90 3.78
CA SER A 164 -10.67 -5.22 5.14
C SER A 164 -11.85 -5.53 6.06
N VAL A 165 -12.95 -4.78 5.96
CA VAL A 165 -14.20 -5.10 6.68
C VAL A 165 -14.72 -6.48 6.27
N ASN A 166 -14.64 -6.84 4.99
CA ASN A 166 -15.05 -8.15 4.51
C ASN A 166 -14.16 -9.27 5.03
N PHE A 167 -12.84 -9.08 5.06
CA PHE A 167 -11.90 -10.02 5.70
C PHE A 167 -12.22 -10.24 7.18
N LEU A 168 -12.54 -9.18 7.93
CA LEU A 168 -12.96 -9.30 9.33
C LEU A 168 -14.25 -10.11 9.49
N LYS A 169 -15.25 -9.92 8.60
CA LYS A 169 -16.48 -10.72 8.61
C LYS A 169 -16.25 -12.20 8.31
N THR A 170 -15.20 -12.52 7.58
CA THR A 170 -14.84 -13.90 7.21
C THR A 170 -13.73 -14.50 8.08
N ASP A 171 -13.46 -13.93 9.26
CA ASP A 171 -12.45 -14.40 10.22
C ASP A 171 -11.01 -14.44 9.66
N GLN A 172 -10.65 -13.43 8.86
CA GLN A 172 -9.32 -13.26 8.27
C GLN A 172 -8.66 -11.94 8.72
N PRO A 173 -8.43 -11.73 10.03
CA PRO A 173 -7.96 -10.44 10.55
C PRO A 173 -6.57 -10.05 10.02
N GLN A 174 -5.69 -11.01 9.74
CA GLN A 174 -4.37 -10.70 9.18
C GLN A 174 -4.47 -10.12 7.76
N ASN A 175 -5.40 -10.61 6.94
CA ASN A 175 -5.64 -10.08 5.60
C ASN A 175 -6.27 -8.67 5.66
N ALA A 176 -7.13 -8.42 6.66
CA ALA A 176 -7.66 -7.08 6.92
C ALA A 176 -6.53 -6.09 7.28
N VAL A 177 -5.62 -6.50 8.17
CA VAL A 177 -4.49 -5.65 8.57
C VAL A 177 -3.54 -5.41 7.40
N SER A 178 -3.14 -6.45 6.66
CA SER A 178 -2.21 -6.28 5.53
C SER A 178 -2.79 -5.43 4.40
N THR A 179 -4.11 -5.40 4.25
CA THR A 179 -4.81 -4.59 3.25
C THR A 179 -4.93 -3.13 3.67
N LEU A 180 -5.32 -2.84 4.92
CA LEU A 180 -5.59 -1.46 5.37
C LEU A 180 -4.37 -0.73 5.94
N ALA A 181 -3.48 -1.43 6.65
CA ALA A 181 -2.38 -0.81 7.39
C ALA A 181 -1.47 0.08 6.53
N PRO A 182 -1.12 -0.28 5.28
CA PRO A 182 -0.28 0.59 4.45
C PRO A 182 -0.90 1.96 4.19
N TYR A 183 -2.21 2.03 3.91
CA TYR A 183 -2.91 3.29 3.71
C TYR A 183 -3.04 4.07 5.03
N ALA A 184 -3.34 3.39 6.15
CA ALA A 184 -3.38 4.05 7.45
C ALA A 184 -2.02 4.70 7.82
N ASN A 185 -0.91 4.02 7.50
CA ASN A 185 0.44 4.48 7.76
C ASN A 185 0.91 5.57 6.78
N ALA A 186 0.41 5.57 5.55
CA ALA A 186 0.73 6.57 4.53
C ALA A 186 -0.17 7.82 4.58
N TYR A 187 -1.20 7.83 5.42
CA TYR A 187 -2.14 8.93 5.54
C TYR A 187 -1.45 10.24 5.96
N GLN A 188 -1.69 11.32 5.23
CA GLN A 188 -1.12 12.62 5.55
C GLN A 188 -2.04 13.38 6.52
N THR A 189 -1.64 13.47 7.78
CA THR A 189 -2.41 14.17 8.83
C THR A 189 -2.72 15.63 8.51
N ALA A 190 -1.90 16.27 7.67
CA ALA A 190 -2.15 17.63 7.15
C ALA A 190 -3.51 17.74 6.43
N TRP A 191 -4.03 16.66 5.84
CA TRP A 191 -5.34 16.65 5.16
C TRP A 191 -6.52 16.85 6.10
N LEU A 192 -6.38 16.53 7.40
CA LEU A 192 -7.42 16.81 8.40
C LEU A 192 -7.62 18.31 8.66
N SER A 193 -6.59 19.11 8.38
CA SER A 193 -6.59 20.56 8.59
C SER A 193 -7.01 21.33 7.35
N ASP A 194 -7.21 20.64 6.22
CA ASP A 194 -7.59 21.24 4.95
C ASP A 194 -9.05 21.73 5.01
N PRO A 195 -9.32 23.03 4.77
CA PRO A 195 -10.68 23.57 4.71
C PRO A 195 -11.61 22.85 3.74
N ALA A 196 -11.07 22.17 2.70
CA ALA A 196 -11.85 21.33 1.80
C ALA A 196 -12.55 20.15 2.50
N MET A 197 -12.11 19.73 3.70
CA MET A 197 -12.78 18.73 4.53
C MET A 197 -13.87 19.29 5.46
N LYS A 198 -13.96 20.63 5.61
CA LYS A 198 -14.98 21.27 6.46
C LYS A 198 -16.33 21.45 5.77
N GLY A 199 -16.46 21.03 4.52
CA GLY A 199 -17.71 21.09 3.76
C GLY A 199 -18.27 19.70 3.46
N GLY A 200 -19.11 19.18 4.35
CA GLY A 200 -20.06 18.11 4.01
C GLY A 200 -19.71 16.69 4.48
N GLY A 201 -19.69 16.47 5.79
CA GLY A 201 -19.97 15.15 6.36
C GLY A 201 -21.39 15.14 6.95
N PRO A 202 -22.18 14.04 6.83
CA PRO A 202 -23.55 13.95 7.38
C PRO A 202 -23.60 13.91 8.92
N CYS A 203 -22.49 14.14 9.60
CA CYS A 203 -22.37 14.20 11.05
C CYS A 203 -21.80 15.56 11.46
N SER A 204 -22.60 16.62 11.30
CA SER A 204 -22.46 17.86 12.05
C SER A 204 -23.83 18.10 12.68
N GLU A 205 -23.85 18.16 14.01
CA GLU A 205 -25.04 18.17 14.90
C GLU A 205 -26.13 19.17 14.52
#